data_AF-A0A2E7A338-F1
#
_entry.id   AF-A0A2E7A338-F1
#
_cell.length_a   1.000
_cell.length_b   1.000
_cell.length_c   1.000
_cell.angle_alpha   90.00
_cell.angle_beta   90.00
_cell.angle_gamma   90.00
#
_symmetry.space_group_name_H-M   'P 1'
#
loop_
_entity.id
_entity.type
_entity.pdbx_description
1 polymer ?
#
loop_
_entity_poly.entity_id
_entity_poly.type
_entity_poly.pdbx_seq_one_letter_code
_entity_poly.pdbx_strand_id
1 'polypeptide(L)'
;MRRFADTLWDLLSLDTRSSRKARPSRKRPARPRSEAMQKRYDQLVIDMKEAWGVKVHKWRSSTSGCAWELRDRSGHVTRMIESPYPRGPMSCVVFLHEIGHHAIGFGKHSPRCLEEYHAWKWALREMKARGFNVTPAVEKRFSQAMRYALSKALRRGLKRVPDELVEFLPPGTLHMAKII
;
A
#
# COMPACT_ATOMS: atom_id res chain seq x y z
N MET A 1 -13.42 -19.86 19.98
CA MET A 1 -12.04 -19.32 19.81
C MET A 1 -12.08 -18.17 18.82
N ARG A 2 -11.90 -16.93 19.29
CA ARG A 2 -11.91 -15.71 18.45
C ARG A 2 -10.59 -15.62 17.69
N ARG A 3 -10.63 -15.59 16.36
CA ARG A 3 -9.45 -15.32 15.51
C ARG A 3 -9.06 -13.84 15.70
N PHE A 4 -7.90 -13.58 16.27
CA PHE A 4 -7.29 -12.26 16.23
C PHE A 4 -6.78 -12.00 14.80
N ALA A 5 -6.98 -10.78 14.31
CA ALA A 5 -6.48 -10.33 13.02
C ALA A 5 -5.02 -9.91 13.20
N ASP A 6 -4.09 -10.71 12.69
CA ASP A 6 -2.66 -10.58 13.00
C ASP A 6 -1.93 -9.58 12.08
N THR A 7 -2.57 -9.05 11.03
CA THR A 7 -1.95 -8.04 10.14
C THR A 7 -2.82 -6.82 9.82
N LEU A 8 -2.17 -5.71 9.46
CA LEU A 8 -2.75 -4.41 9.06
C LEU A 8 -3.84 -4.54 7.97
N TRP A 9 -3.87 -5.63 7.22
CA TRP A 9 -4.66 -5.81 6.00
C TRP A 9 -5.84 -6.77 6.13
N ASP A 10 -5.93 -7.54 7.22
CA ASP A 10 -7.09 -8.40 7.50
C ASP A 10 -8.37 -7.57 7.73
N LEU A 11 -8.21 -6.33 8.23
CA LEU A 11 -9.30 -5.38 8.47
C LEU A 11 -9.76 -4.64 7.21
N LEU A 12 -8.88 -4.42 6.23
CA LEU A 12 -9.21 -3.78 4.94
C LEU A 12 -9.80 -4.77 3.92
N SER A 13 -9.76 -6.06 4.23
CA SER A 13 -10.41 -7.13 3.45
C SER A 13 -11.89 -7.33 3.83
N LEU A 14 -12.41 -6.57 4.81
CA LEU A 14 -13.78 -6.74 5.34
C LEU A 14 -14.89 -6.24 4.42
N ASP A 15 -14.56 -5.68 3.24
CA ASP A 15 -15.58 -5.29 2.25
C ASP A 15 -15.74 -6.33 1.12
N THR A 16 -15.82 -7.61 1.49
CA THR A 16 -16.26 -8.68 0.57
C THR A 16 -17.56 -9.36 1.01
N ARG A 17 -18.25 -8.84 2.03
CA ARG A 17 -19.60 -9.32 2.40
C ARG A 17 -20.70 -8.45 1.77
N SER A 18 -20.89 -8.64 0.47
CA SER A 18 -22.23 -8.56 -0.12
C SER A 18 -22.46 -9.81 -0.96
N SER A 19 -22.84 -10.89 -0.28
CA SER A 19 -23.50 -12.03 -0.92
C SER A 19 -24.93 -11.64 -1.29
N ARG A 20 -25.09 -10.68 -2.21
CA ARG A 20 -26.32 -10.56 -2.99
C ARG A 20 -26.12 -11.41 -4.24
N LYS A 21 -26.92 -12.48 -4.37
CA LYS A 21 -27.03 -13.30 -5.58
C LYS A 21 -27.19 -12.37 -6.80
N ALA A 22 -26.10 -12.10 -7.51
CA ALA A 22 -26.11 -11.30 -8.71
C ALA A 22 -26.63 -12.16 -9.87
N ARG A 23 -27.66 -11.66 -10.56
CA ARG A 23 -28.12 -12.20 -11.86
C ARG A 23 -26.93 -12.31 -12.81
N PRO A 24 -26.87 -13.32 -13.69
CA PRO A 24 -25.75 -13.50 -14.61
C PRO A 24 -25.70 -12.29 -15.56
N SER A 25 -24.79 -11.36 -15.28
CA SER A 25 -24.43 -10.32 -16.25
C SER A 25 -23.61 -11.01 -17.35
N ARG A 26 -24.03 -10.82 -18.61
CA ARG A 26 -23.29 -11.27 -19.79
C ARG A 26 -21.83 -10.83 -19.64
N LYS A 27 -20.91 -11.79 -19.44
CA LYS A 27 -19.48 -11.55 -19.36
C LYS A 27 -19.05 -10.91 -20.68
N ARG A 28 -18.82 -9.59 -20.69
CA ARG A 28 -18.06 -8.95 -21.76
C ARG A 28 -16.70 -9.67 -21.83
N PRO A 29 -16.25 -10.12 -23.01
CA PRO A 29 -14.95 -10.76 -23.12
C PRO A 29 -13.89 -9.78 -22.61
N ALA A 30 -13.07 -10.24 -21.68
CA ALA A 30 -11.95 -9.46 -21.17
C ALA A 30 -11.04 -9.15 -22.35
N ARG A 31 -10.80 -7.86 -22.64
CA ARG A 31 -9.81 -7.48 -23.66
C ARG A 31 -8.48 -8.13 -23.27
N PRO A 32 -7.77 -8.80 -24.20
CA PRO A 32 -6.47 -9.37 -23.91
C PRO A 32 -5.58 -8.23 -23.41
N ARG A 33 -4.99 -8.41 -22.22
CA ARG A 33 -3.98 -7.49 -21.71
C ARG A 33 -2.87 -7.46 -22.75
N SER A 34 -2.47 -6.27 -23.19
CA SER A 34 -1.34 -6.17 -24.12
C SER A 34 -0.12 -6.78 -23.44
N GLU A 35 0.43 -7.85 -24.00
CA GLU A 35 1.64 -8.52 -23.49
C GLU A 35 2.77 -7.51 -23.23
N ALA A 36 2.86 -6.45 -24.05
CA ALA A 36 3.78 -5.34 -23.87
C ALA A 36 3.68 -4.65 -22.50
N MET A 37 2.48 -4.40 -21.98
CA MET A 37 2.31 -3.78 -20.66
C MET A 37 2.68 -4.73 -19.53
N GLN A 38 2.43 -6.04 -19.70
CA GLN A 38 2.85 -7.02 -18.70
C GLN A 38 4.39 -7.10 -18.65
N LYS A 39 5.07 -7.13 -19.79
CA LYS A 39 6.54 -7.06 -19.86
C LYS A 39 7.11 -5.84 -19.13
N ARG A 40 6.45 -4.67 -19.23
CA ARG A 40 6.85 -3.47 -18.46
C ARG A 40 6.71 -3.65 -16.94
N TYR A 41 5.63 -4.31 -16.49
CA TYR A 41 5.48 -4.64 -15.07
C TYR A 41 6.49 -5.68 -14.59
N ASP A 42 6.80 -6.67 -15.42
CA ASP A 42 7.79 -7.69 -15.09
C ASP A 42 9.19 -7.05 -14.96
N GLN A 43 9.55 -6.16 -15.90
CA GLN A 43 10.80 -5.39 -15.81
C GLN A 43 10.85 -4.51 -14.56
N LEU A 44 9.74 -3.84 -14.21
CA LEU A 44 9.67 -3.06 -12.98
C LEU A 44 9.99 -3.91 -11.74
N VAL A 45 9.47 -5.14 -11.67
CA VAL A 45 9.74 -6.04 -10.54
C VAL A 45 11.23 -6.39 -10.46
N ILE A 46 11.88 -6.65 -11.59
CA ILE A 46 13.32 -6.92 -11.66
C ILE A 46 14.10 -5.69 -11.15
N ASP A 47 13.85 -4.53 -11.74
CA ASP A 47 14.54 -3.28 -11.40
C ASP A 47 14.41 -2.95 -9.91
N MET A 48 13.21 -3.09 -9.33
CA MET A 48 12.96 -2.76 -7.92
C MET A 48 13.62 -3.73 -6.96
N LYS A 49 13.65 -5.02 -7.29
CA LYS A 49 14.36 -6.01 -6.48
C LYS A 49 15.85 -5.75 -6.48
N GLU A 50 16.41 -5.44 -7.64
CA GLU A 50 17.84 -5.14 -7.80
C GLU A 50 18.23 -3.85 -7.11
N ALA A 51 17.54 -2.74 -7.42
CA ALA A 51 17.87 -1.42 -6.89
C ALA A 51 17.81 -1.34 -5.34
N TRP A 52 16.90 -2.09 -4.72
CA TRP A 52 16.68 -2.05 -3.27
C TRP A 52 17.20 -3.28 -2.52
N GLY A 53 17.70 -4.29 -3.23
CA GLY A 53 18.15 -5.55 -2.64
C GLY A 53 17.03 -6.31 -1.92
N VAL A 54 15.80 -6.22 -2.42
CA VAL A 54 14.61 -6.78 -1.77
C VAL A 54 14.33 -8.20 -2.24
N LYS A 55 14.08 -9.10 -1.30
CA LYS A 55 13.61 -10.47 -1.55
C LYS A 55 12.09 -10.55 -1.39
N VAL A 56 11.42 -11.14 -2.38
CA VAL A 56 9.98 -11.41 -2.28
C VAL A 56 9.78 -12.75 -1.58
N HIS A 57 9.20 -12.71 -0.38
CA HIS A 57 8.85 -13.90 0.37
C HIS A 57 7.64 -14.61 -0.25
N LYS A 58 6.60 -13.84 -0.60
CA LYS A 58 5.34 -14.37 -1.13
C LYS A 58 4.63 -13.38 -2.03
N TRP A 59 4.15 -13.88 -3.18
CA TRP A 59 3.19 -13.17 -4.01
C TRP A 59 1.77 -13.40 -3.48
N ARG A 60 1.10 -12.32 -3.05
CA ARG A 60 -0.26 -12.36 -2.51
C ARG A 60 -1.31 -12.34 -3.62
N SER A 61 -2.45 -12.99 -3.39
CA SER A 61 -3.63 -12.88 -4.25
C SER A 61 -4.48 -11.64 -3.93
N SER A 62 -4.38 -11.14 -2.69
CA SER A 62 -5.01 -9.91 -2.23
C SER A 62 -4.26 -8.66 -2.68
N THR A 63 -4.93 -7.52 -2.72
CA THR A 63 -4.35 -6.18 -2.98
C THR A 63 -3.78 -5.55 -1.70
N SER A 64 -2.94 -6.32 -1.02
CA SER A 64 -2.24 -5.93 0.21
C SER A 64 -0.86 -6.57 0.26
N GLY A 65 0.09 -5.92 0.93
CA GLY A 65 1.44 -6.43 1.11
C GLY A 65 1.96 -6.23 2.53
N CYS A 66 3.22 -6.55 2.73
CA CYS A 66 3.93 -6.26 3.97
C CYS A 66 5.42 -6.16 3.64
N ALA A 67 6.12 -5.25 4.30
CA ALA A 67 7.56 -5.10 4.19
C ALA A 67 8.20 -5.20 5.57
N TRP A 68 9.32 -5.91 5.67
CA TRP A 68 10.09 -6.02 6.90
C TRP A 68 11.58 -6.25 6.63
N GLU A 69 12.39 -6.00 7.64
CA GLU A 69 13.81 -6.30 7.66
C GLU A 69 14.11 -7.41 8.68
N LEU A 70 14.97 -8.35 8.31
CA LEU A 70 15.58 -9.30 9.23
C LEU A 70 17.03 -8.89 9.47
N ARG A 71 17.39 -8.73 10.74
CA ARG A 71 18.77 -8.41 11.15
C ARG A 71 19.36 -9.63 11.83
N ASP A 72 20.48 -10.11 11.33
CA ASP A 72 21.20 -11.20 11.98
C ASP A 72 22.15 -10.67 13.07
N ARG A 73 22.82 -11.60 13.76
CA ARG A 73 23.78 -11.27 14.84
C ARG A 73 25.01 -10.50 14.33
N SER A 74 25.35 -10.64 13.05
CA SER A 74 26.46 -9.93 12.42
C SER A 74 26.09 -8.51 11.97
N GLY A 75 24.82 -8.12 12.13
CA GLY A 75 24.29 -6.82 11.70
C GLY A 75 23.89 -6.78 10.23
N HIS A 76 23.97 -7.90 9.49
CA HIS A 76 23.51 -7.96 8.11
C HIS A 76 21.99 -7.84 8.06
N VAL A 77 21.50 -7.00 7.15
CA VAL A 77 20.08 -6.70 6.97
C VAL A 77 19.57 -7.36 5.71
N THR A 78 18.65 -8.32 5.86
CA THR A 78 17.89 -8.87 4.74
C THR A 78 16.55 -8.16 4.62
N ARG A 79 16.30 -7.55 3.46
CA ARG A 79 15.05 -6.86 3.14
C ARG A 79 14.04 -7.80 2.50
N MET A 80 12.84 -7.87 3.06
CA MET A 80 11.80 -8.77 2.61
C MET A 80 10.49 -8.04 2.33
N ILE A 81 9.73 -8.56 1.37
CA ILE A 81 8.35 -8.15 1.13
C ILE A 81 7.42 -9.32 0.84
N GLU A 82 6.15 -9.11 1.10
CA GLU A 82 5.04 -9.78 0.43
C GLU A 82 4.20 -8.75 -0.29
N SER A 83 3.70 -9.07 -1.48
CA SER A 83 2.90 -8.14 -2.27
C SER A 83 2.08 -8.89 -3.31
N PRO A 84 0.95 -8.35 -3.83
CA PRO A 84 0.44 -8.78 -5.11
C PRO A 84 1.50 -8.64 -6.21
N TYR A 85 1.51 -9.59 -7.14
CA TYR A 85 2.31 -9.45 -8.35
C TYR A 85 1.73 -8.34 -9.24
N PRO A 86 2.53 -7.39 -9.75
CA PRO A 86 2.08 -6.34 -10.66
C PRO A 86 1.47 -6.91 -11.94
N ARG A 87 0.14 -6.76 -12.07
CA ARG A 87 -0.65 -7.16 -13.25
C ARG A 87 -1.52 -6.02 -13.78
N GLY A 88 -1.37 -4.83 -13.21
CA GLY A 88 -2.12 -3.63 -13.51
C GLY A 88 -1.83 -2.52 -12.49
N PRO A 89 -2.38 -1.30 -12.68
CA PRO A 89 -2.03 -0.14 -11.86
C PRO A 89 -2.19 -0.34 -10.35
N MET A 90 -3.25 -1.03 -9.93
CA MET A 90 -3.53 -1.28 -8.51
C MET A 90 -2.54 -2.25 -7.85
N SER A 91 -2.19 -3.35 -8.51
CA SER A 91 -1.19 -4.27 -7.96
C SER A 91 0.22 -3.68 -8.04
N CYS A 92 0.49 -2.88 -9.08
CA CYS A 92 1.74 -2.14 -9.23
C CYS A 92 1.95 -1.13 -8.09
N VAL A 93 0.95 -0.29 -7.77
CA VAL A 93 1.10 0.70 -6.70
C VAL A 93 1.29 0.05 -5.34
N VAL A 94 0.63 -1.08 -5.07
CA VAL A 94 0.80 -1.81 -3.80
C VAL A 94 2.20 -2.41 -3.73
N PHE A 95 2.69 -3.04 -4.80
CA PHE A 95 4.07 -3.54 -4.85
C PHE A 95 5.10 -2.43 -4.60
N LEU A 96 4.93 -1.28 -5.27
CA LEU A 96 5.79 -0.12 -5.06
C LEU A 96 5.64 0.48 -3.66
N HIS A 97 4.48 0.39 -3.03
CA HIS A 97 4.30 0.83 -1.64
C HIS A 97 5.14 -0.02 -0.67
N GLU A 98 5.19 -1.35 -0.87
CA GLU A 98 6.02 -2.23 -0.04
C GLU A 98 7.52 -1.97 -0.26
N ILE A 99 7.95 -1.75 -1.51
CA ILE A 99 9.31 -1.29 -1.79
C ILE A 99 9.55 0.10 -1.19
N GLY A 100 8.53 0.97 -1.20
CA GLY A 100 8.56 2.31 -0.65
C GLY A 100 8.94 2.34 0.83
N HIS A 101 8.50 1.36 1.63
CA HIS A 101 8.92 1.24 3.03
C HIS A 101 10.43 1.02 3.17
N HIS A 102 11.04 0.19 2.31
CA HIS A 102 12.50 0.03 2.26
C HIS A 102 13.19 1.30 1.76
N ALA A 103 12.59 1.96 0.76
CA ALA A 103 13.19 3.12 0.11
C ALA A 103 13.26 4.36 1.00
N ILE A 104 12.22 4.61 1.80
CA ILE A 104 12.22 5.70 2.77
C ILE A 104 12.97 5.33 4.06
N GLY A 105 13.11 4.03 4.34
CA GLY A 105 13.69 3.49 5.56
C GLY A 105 12.66 3.36 6.69
N PHE A 106 12.59 2.18 7.31
CA PHE A 106 11.71 1.92 8.45
C PHE A 106 12.04 2.80 9.65
N GLY A 107 11.01 3.35 10.30
CA GLY A 107 11.16 4.16 11.52
C GLY A 107 11.75 5.55 11.29
N LYS A 108 12.09 5.92 10.06
CA LYS A 108 12.61 7.26 9.73
C LYS A 108 11.55 8.36 9.88
N HIS A 109 10.29 8.00 9.67
CA HIS A 109 9.15 8.92 9.76
C HIS A 109 8.24 8.52 10.92
N SER A 110 7.92 9.48 11.78
CA SER A 110 7.02 9.27 12.92
C SER A 110 5.96 10.37 12.94
N PRO A 111 4.70 10.08 13.28
CA PRO A 111 4.11 8.79 13.68
C PRO A 111 3.99 7.77 12.51
N ARG A 112 3.61 6.51 12.80
CA ARG A 112 3.47 5.45 11.77
C ARG A 112 2.60 5.87 10.58
N CYS A 113 1.54 6.64 10.78
CA CYS A 113 0.70 7.13 9.67
C CYS A 113 1.44 8.08 8.72
N LEU A 114 2.45 8.81 9.20
CA LEU A 114 3.32 9.63 8.35
C LEU A 114 4.28 8.76 7.53
N GLU A 115 4.80 7.68 8.12
CA GLU A 115 5.59 6.69 7.36
C GLU A 115 4.77 6.06 6.23
N GLU A 116 3.52 5.66 6.50
CA GLU A 116 2.59 5.17 5.47
C GLU A 116 2.42 6.21 4.35
N TYR A 117 2.24 7.48 4.70
CA TYR A 117 2.12 8.57 3.72
C TYR A 117 3.33 8.65 2.81
N HIS A 118 4.54 8.71 3.38
CA HIS A 118 5.76 8.80 2.58
C HIS A 118 5.98 7.56 1.71
N ALA A 119 5.66 6.35 2.19
CA ALA A 119 5.76 5.13 1.40
C ALA A 119 4.79 5.17 0.20
N TRP A 120 3.55 5.61 0.41
CA TRP A 120 2.58 5.80 -0.68
C TRP A 120 3.00 6.89 -1.67
N LYS A 121 3.49 8.04 -1.20
CA LYS A 121 3.96 9.13 -2.07
C LYS A 121 5.15 8.70 -2.90
N TRP A 122 6.07 7.93 -2.32
CA TRP A 122 7.19 7.34 -3.05
C TRP A 122 6.69 6.43 -4.17
N ALA A 123 5.75 5.51 -3.86
CA ALA A 123 5.18 4.59 -4.85
C ALA A 123 4.50 5.31 -6.02
N LEU A 124 3.68 6.33 -5.72
CA LEU A 124 3.00 7.14 -6.74
C LEU A 124 4.00 7.93 -7.61
N ARG A 125 5.08 8.44 -7.00
CA ARG A 125 6.15 9.11 -7.74
C ARG A 125 6.87 8.14 -8.67
N GLU A 126 7.19 6.94 -8.21
CA GLU A 126 7.83 5.91 -9.04
C GLU A 126 6.94 5.49 -10.21
N MET A 127 5.64 5.31 -9.98
CA MET A 127 4.70 5.03 -11.07
C MET A 127 4.75 6.13 -12.13
N LYS A 128 4.67 7.40 -11.71
CA LYS A 128 4.71 8.55 -12.62
C LYS A 128 6.05 8.65 -13.36
N ALA A 129 7.17 8.56 -12.63
CA ALA A 129 8.52 8.67 -13.18
C ALA A 129 8.81 7.60 -14.24
N ARG A 130 8.27 6.40 -14.07
CA ARG A 130 8.43 5.27 -15.00
C ARG A 130 7.34 5.19 -16.07
N GLY A 131 6.47 6.20 -16.14
CA GLY A 131 5.39 6.29 -17.14
C GLY A 131 4.33 5.20 -17.00
N PHE A 132 4.02 4.75 -15.78
CA PHE A 132 2.86 3.93 -15.48
C PHE A 132 1.64 4.80 -15.19
N ASN A 133 0.46 4.30 -15.59
CA ASN A 133 -0.78 5.03 -15.37
C ASN A 133 -1.18 5.01 -13.88
N VAL A 134 -1.35 6.20 -13.30
CA VAL A 134 -1.97 6.39 -11.98
C VAL A 134 -3.46 6.65 -12.21
N THR A 135 -4.27 5.61 -12.06
CA THR A 135 -5.71 5.69 -12.35
C THR A 135 -6.48 6.34 -11.20
N PRO A 136 -7.72 6.83 -11.44
CA PRO A 136 -8.57 7.32 -10.35
C PRO A 136 -8.82 6.28 -9.24
N ALA A 137 -8.79 4.99 -9.57
CA ALA A 137 -8.89 3.92 -8.58
C ALA A 137 -7.66 3.87 -7.66
N VAL A 138 -6.45 4.09 -8.20
CA VAL A 138 -5.21 4.16 -7.42
C VAL A 138 -5.23 5.38 -6.50
N GLU A 139 -5.65 6.54 -7.00
CA GLU A 139 -5.78 7.76 -6.18
C GLU A 139 -6.80 7.58 -5.06
N LYS A 140 -7.97 7.00 -5.38
CA LYS A 140 -8.97 6.66 -4.37
C LYS A 140 -8.42 5.71 -3.30
N ARG A 141 -7.64 4.69 -3.70
CA ARG A 141 -7.01 3.75 -2.77
C ARG A 141 -6.01 4.45 -1.86
N PHE A 142 -5.19 5.35 -2.40
CA PHE A 142 -4.27 6.17 -1.62
C PHE A 142 -5.03 7.00 -0.56
N SER A 143 -6.05 7.77 -0.97
CA SER A 143 -6.82 8.58 -0.03
C SER A 143 -7.53 7.74 1.03
N GLN A 144 -8.03 6.53 0.68
CA GLN A 144 -8.61 5.60 1.64
C GLN A 144 -7.58 5.06 2.64
N ALA A 145 -6.38 4.71 2.17
CA ALA A 145 -5.29 4.25 3.02
C ALA A 145 -4.88 5.34 4.03
N MET A 146 -4.76 6.60 3.59
CA MET A 146 -4.39 7.72 4.47
C MET A 146 -5.46 8.01 5.53
N ARG A 147 -6.74 8.06 5.13
CA ARG A 147 -7.86 8.21 6.10
C ARG A 147 -7.86 7.10 7.14
N TYR A 148 -7.63 5.85 6.71
CA TYR A 148 -7.56 4.72 7.62
C TYR A 148 -6.37 4.80 8.57
N ALA A 149 -5.17 5.07 8.05
CA ALA A 149 -3.95 5.19 8.85
C ALA A 149 -4.07 6.29 9.90
N LEU A 150 -4.61 7.45 9.52
CA LEU A 150 -4.86 8.57 10.41
C LEU A 150 -5.93 8.24 11.46
N SER A 151 -7.08 7.71 11.05
CA SER A 151 -8.14 7.26 11.98
C SER A 151 -7.60 6.24 13.00
N LYS A 152 -6.77 5.30 12.55
CA LYS A 152 -6.12 4.32 13.43
C LYS A 152 -5.13 4.98 14.40
N ALA A 153 -4.37 5.98 13.96
CA ALA A 153 -3.45 6.72 14.81
C ALA A 153 -4.19 7.55 15.87
N LEU A 154 -5.26 8.25 15.49
CA LEU A 154 -6.11 9.01 16.40
C LEU A 154 -6.73 8.11 17.49
N ARG A 155 -7.29 6.95 17.11
CA ARG A 155 -7.80 5.95 18.07
C ARG A 155 -6.71 5.39 19.01
N ARG A 156 -5.44 5.45 18.61
CA ARG A 156 -4.29 5.05 19.42
C ARG A 156 -3.70 6.21 20.23
N GLY A 157 -4.37 7.36 20.28
CA GLY A 157 -3.96 8.51 21.10
C GLY A 157 -3.00 9.48 20.41
N LEU A 158 -2.94 9.52 19.08
CA LEU A 158 -2.19 10.56 18.37
C LEU A 158 -2.72 11.94 18.76
N LYS A 159 -1.87 12.75 19.40
CA LYS A 159 -2.24 14.09 19.91
C LYS A 159 -2.14 15.20 18.87
N ARG A 160 -1.19 15.08 17.93
CA ARG A 160 -0.92 16.08 16.89
C ARG A 160 -0.91 15.40 15.53
N VAL A 161 -1.65 15.96 14.59
CA VAL A 161 -1.74 15.46 13.22
C VAL A 161 -0.63 16.12 12.41
N PRO A 162 0.23 15.35 11.70
CA PRO A 162 1.18 15.91 10.75
C PRO A 162 0.48 16.72 9.65
N ASP A 163 1.08 17.83 9.22
CA ASP A 163 0.48 18.77 8.26
C ASP A 163 0.10 18.08 6.95
N GLU A 164 0.93 17.14 6.48
CA GLU A 164 0.69 16.36 5.27
C GLU A 164 -0.56 15.48 5.35
N LEU A 165 -1.03 15.19 6.57
CA LEU A 165 -2.18 14.33 6.83
C LEU A 165 -3.48 15.10 7.11
N VAL A 166 -3.43 16.43 7.23
CA VAL A 166 -4.59 17.27 7.57
C VAL A 166 -5.71 17.09 6.55
N GLU A 167 -5.39 16.97 5.25
CA GLU A 167 -6.37 16.75 4.19
C GLU A 167 -7.17 15.43 4.32
N PHE A 168 -6.64 14.47 5.08
CA PHE A 168 -7.26 13.16 5.29
C PHE A 168 -8.01 13.04 6.60
N LEU A 169 -8.19 14.14 7.34
CA LEU A 169 -8.95 14.12 8.59
C LEU A 169 -10.38 13.62 8.35
N PRO A 170 -10.92 12.79 9.26
CA PRO A 170 -12.33 12.44 9.21
C PRO A 170 -13.19 13.70 9.35
N PRO A 171 -14.32 13.81 8.63
CA PRO A 171 -15.29 14.88 8.84
C PRO A 171 -15.63 15.02 10.34
N GLY A 172 -15.65 16.25 10.85
CA GLY A 172 -15.95 16.55 12.26
C GLY A 172 -14.76 16.45 13.24
N THR A 173 -13.55 16.09 12.79
CA THR A 173 -12.38 15.91 13.68
C THR A 173 -11.62 17.22 13.99
N LEU A 174 -11.91 18.30 13.25
CA LEU A 174 -11.24 19.60 13.39
C LEU A 174 -11.42 20.26 14.78
N HIS A 175 -12.32 19.77 15.63
CA HIS A 175 -12.55 20.34 16.96
C HIS A 175 -11.56 19.86 18.04
N MET A 176 -10.72 18.86 17.76
CA MET A 176 -9.84 18.23 18.77
C MET A 176 -8.33 18.39 18.47
N ALA A 177 -7.96 18.71 17.23
CA ALA A 177 -6.55 18.84 16.84
C ALA A 177 -6.17 20.33 16.83
N LYS A 178 -5.46 20.79 17.86
CA LYS A 178 -4.77 22.08 17.82
C LYS A 178 -3.73 22.05 16.70
N ILE A 179 -4.06 22.68 15.57
CA ILE A 179 -3.09 23.15 14.58
C ILE A 179 -2.40 24.34 15.25
N ILE A 180 -1.13 24.17 15.62
CA ILE A 180 -0.22 25.26 15.99
C ILE A 180 1.00 25.07 15.10
#